data_AF-A0A435G7X4-F1
#
_entry.id   AF-A0A435G7X4-F1
#
_cell.length_a   1.000
_cell.length_b   1.000
_cell.length_c   1.000
_cell.angle_alpha   90.00
_cell.angle_beta   90.00
_cell.angle_gamma   90.00
#
_symmetry.space_group_name_H-M   'P 1'
#
loop_
_entity.id
_entity.type
_entity.pdbx_description
1 polymer ?
#
loop_
_entity_poly.entity_id
_entity_poly.type
_entity_poly.pdbx_seq_one_letter_code
_entity_poly.pdbx_strand_id
1 'polypeptide(L)' 'MYKHLLIATDGSELADKGVTHGLTLAKGLGASVTFITVSEQFPIFAWGGAMAGYAAGDELAAYQEEARKYAKE' A
#
# COMPACT_ATOMS: atom_id res chain seq x y z
N MET A 1 19.56 -9.69 -16.96
CA MET A 1 18.11 -9.91 -16.78
C MET A 1 17.73 -9.63 -15.33
N TYR A 2 16.46 -9.26 -15.10
CA TYR A 2 15.93 -8.99 -13.76
C TYR A 2 15.85 -10.29 -12.93
N LYS A 3 16.27 -10.23 -11.68
CA LYS A 3 16.19 -11.35 -10.71
C LYS A 3 15.07 -11.16 -9.67
N HIS A 4 14.55 -9.93 -9.58
CA HIS A 4 13.54 -9.52 -8.61
C HIS A 4 12.70 -8.40 -9.22
N LEU A 5 11.37 -8.52 -9.14
CA LEU A 5 10.42 -7.50 -9.58
C LEU A 5 9.67 -6.97 -8.36
N LEU A 6 9.56 -5.65 -8.27
CA LEU A 6 8.63 -4.97 -7.37
C LEU A 6 7.35 -4.68 -8.15
N ILE A 7 6.21 -5.18 -7.68
CA ILE A 7 4.90 -4.92 -8.28
C ILE A 7 4.09 -4.04 -7.32
N ALA A 8 3.83 -2.81 -7.72
CA ALA A 8 2.92 -1.93 -7.00
C ALA A 8 1.46 -2.28 -7.34
N THR A 9 0.61 -2.37 -6.32
CA THR A 9 -0.83 -2.55 -6.49
C THR A 9 -1.60 -1.77 -5.42
N ASP A 10 -2.73 -1.20 -5.81
CA ASP A 10 -3.71 -0.56 -4.93
C ASP A 10 -4.96 -1.44 -4.70
N GLY A 11 -4.93 -2.69 -5.20
CA GLY A 11 -6.04 -3.64 -5.10
C GLY A 11 -7.21 -3.36 -6.07
N SER A 12 -7.09 -2.37 -6.96
CA SER A 12 -8.14 -2.09 -7.95
C SER A 12 -8.18 -3.14 -9.06
N GLU A 13 -9.34 -3.32 -9.70
CA GLU A 13 -9.49 -4.20 -10.87
C GLU A 13 -8.53 -3.84 -12.03
N LEU A 14 -8.12 -2.57 -12.10
CA LEU A 14 -7.13 -2.12 -13.08
C LEU A 14 -5.72 -2.58 -12.68
N ALA A 15 -5.34 -2.43 -11.41
CA ALA A 15 -4.06 -2.89 -10.90
C ALA A 15 -3.90 -4.41 -11.03
N ASP A 16 -4.98 -5.19 -10.88
CA ASP A 16 -4.97 -6.65 -11.06
C ASP A 16 -4.50 -7.10 -12.46
N LYS A 17 -4.81 -6.32 -13.49
CA LYS A 17 -4.30 -6.58 -14.85
C LYS A 17 -2.78 -6.41 -14.91
N GLY A 18 -2.26 -5.40 -14.21
CA GLY A 18 -0.83 -5.17 -14.05
C GLY A 18 -0.13 -6.27 -13.26
N VAL A 19 -0.75 -6.71 -12.15
CA VAL A 19 -0.28 -7.85 -11.33
C VAL A 19 -0.17 -9.11 -12.18
N THR A 20 -1.22 -9.44 -12.94
CA THR A 20 -1.24 -10.62 -13.83
C THR A 20 -0.11 -10.58 -14.85
N HIS A 21 0.10 -9.41 -15.47
CA HIS A 21 1.19 -9.22 -16.43
C HIS A 21 2.57 -9.36 -15.77
N GLY A 22 2.80 -8.72 -14.62
CA GLY A 22 4.06 -8.77 -13.89
C GLY A 22 4.42 -10.17 -13.40
N LEU A 23 3.44 -10.95 -12.92
CA LEU A 23 3.63 -12.35 -12.54
C LEU A 23 4.01 -13.23 -13.74
N THR A 24 3.37 -13.01 -14.90
CA THR A 24 3.70 -13.74 -16.13
C THR A 24 5.15 -13.48 -16.56
N LEU A 25 5.57 -12.21 -16.49
CA LEU A 25 6.95 -11.82 -16.77
C LEU A 25 7.94 -12.44 -15.77
N ALA A 26 7.67 -12.33 -14.47
CA ALA A 26 8.53 -12.89 -13.43
C ALA A 26 8.72 -14.40 -13.58
N LYS A 27 7.63 -15.12 -13.90
CA LYS A 27 7.67 -16.57 -14.19
C LYS A 27 8.57 -16.89 -15.37
N GLY A 28 8.46 -16.14 -16.47
CA GLY A 28 9.31 -16.32 -17.65
C GLY A 28 10.79 -16.06 -17.37
N LEU A 29 11.10 -15.19 -16.41
CA LEU A 29 12.46 -14.82 -16.02
C LEU A 29 13.05 -15.67 -14.88
N GLY A 30 12.23 -16.50 -14.21
CA GLY A 30 12.63 -17.14 -12.95
C GLY A 30 12.95 -16.13 -11.84
N ALA A 31 12.30 -14.96 -11.87
CA ALA A 31 12.53 -13.87 -10.95
C ALA A 31 11.62 -13.96 -9.72
N SER A 32 12.13 -13.51 -8.58
CA SER A 32 11.33 -13.30 -7.37
C SER A 32 10.42 -12.07 -7.53
N VAL A 33 9.37 -11.99 -6.70
CA VAL A 33 8.41 -10.87 -6.72
C VAL A 33 8.20 -10.36 -5.30
N THR A 34 8.16 -9.05 -5.14
CA THR A 34 7.66 -8.38 -3.94
C THR A 34 6.52 -7.46 -4.34
N PHE A 35 5.39 -7.57 -3.63
CA PHE A 35 4.28 -6.65 -3.78
C PHE A 35 4.44 -5.45 -2.84
N ILE A 36 4.00 -4.28 -3.30
CA ILE A 36 3.88 -3.08 -2.47
C ILE A 36 2.52 -2.43 -2.69
N THR A 37 1.87 -2.06 -1.60
CA THR A 37 0.73 -1.15 -1.59
C THR A 37 1.09 0.04 -0.71
N VAL A 38 0.54 1.21 -1.03
CA VAL A 38 0.83 2.46 -0.33
C VAL A 38 -0.49 3.05 0.13
N SER A 39 -0.66 3.18 1.44
CA SER A 39 -1.79 3.91 2.01
C SER A 39 -1.57 5.41 1.89
N GLU A 40 -2.65 6.19 1.90
CA GLU A 40 -2.55 7.64 2.09
C GLU A 40 -1.79 7.96 3.37
N GLN A 41 -1.12 9.11 3.44
CA GLN A 41 -0.40 9.53 4.63
C GLN A 41 -1.38 9.98 5.72
N PHE A 42 -1.13 9.59 6.98
CA PHE A 42 -1.88 10.11 8.12
C PHE A 42 -1.90 11.65 8.07
N PRO A 43 -3.07 12.30 8.14
CA PRO A 43 -3.17 13.73 7.88
C PRO A 43 -2.74 14.55 9.10
N ILE A 44 -1.45 14.49 9.43
CA ILE A 44 -0.79 15.16 10.57
C ILE A 44 -1.09 16.68 10.60
N PHE A 45 -1.41 17.28 9.45
CA PHE A 45 -1.65 18.72 9.30
C PHE A 45 -3.10 19.11 9.00
N ALA A 46 -4.03 18.16 8.80
CA ALA A 46 -5.43 18.52 8.55
C ALA A 46 -6.09 19.20 9.76
N TRP A 47 -5.45 19.10 10.93
CA TRP A 47 -5.94 19.59 12.20
C TRP A 47 -5.13 20.79 12.69
N GLY A 48 -4.90 21.80 11.84
CA GLY A 48 -4.07 22.99 12.14
C GLY A 48 -4.57 23.93 13.25
N GLY A 49 -5.30 23.43 14.25
CA GLY A 49 -5.75 24.14 15.44
C GLY A 49 -5.02 23.68 16.70
N ALA A 50 -5.11 24.47 17.78
CA ALA A 50 -4.40 24.23 19.05
C ALA A 50 -4.66 22.86 19.71
N MET A 51 -5.66 22.10 19.22
CA MET A 51 -6.04 20.78 19.72
C MET A 51 -5.59 19.61 18.84
N ALA A 52 -4.80 19.85 17.78
CA ALA A 52 -4.32 18.83 16.83
C ALA A 52 -3.74 17.57 17.48
N GLY A 53 -3.00 17.75 18.58
CA GLY A 53 -2.34 16.64 19.27
C GLY A 53 -3.23 15.88 20.25
N TYR A 54 -4.42 16.39 20.59
CA TYR A 54 -5.26 15.84 21.66
C TYR A 54 -6.23 14.74 21.22
N ALA A 55 -6.56 14.62 19.93
CA ALA A 55 -7.35 13.50 19.39
C ALA A 55 -6.51 12.43 18.65
N ALA A 56 -5.19 12.63 18.58
CA ALA A 56 -4.30 11.86 17.71
C ALA A 56 -4.12 10.38 18.11
N GLY A 57 -4.52 9.96 19.31
CA GLY A 57 -4.33 8.57 19.78
C GLY A 57 -5.26 7.58 19.09
N ASP A 58 -6.57 7.78 19.24
CA ASP A 58 -7.60 6.89 18.68
C ASP A 58 -7.65 6.99 17.14
N GLU A 59 -7.38 8.17 16.60
CA GLU A 59 -7.35 8.41 15.15
C GLU A 59 -6.15 7.76 14.46
N LEU A 60 -4.98 7.76 15.10
CA LEU A 60 -3.82 7.05 14.58
C LEU A 60 -4.05 5.53 14.60
N ALA A 61 -4.71 5.02 15.65
CA ALA A 61 -5.07 3.60 15.72
C ALA A 61 -6.03 3.22 14.59
N ALA A 62 -7.08 4.01 14.35
CA ALA A 62 -8.03 3.80 13.26
C ALA A 62 -7.35 3.86 11.87
N TYR A 63 -6.51 4.86 11.63
CA TYR A 63 -5.74 4.98 10.39
C TYR A 63 -4.82 3.78 10.15
N GLN A 64 -4.12 3.30 11.18
CA GLN A 64 -3.28 2.11 11.06
C GLN A 64 -4.09 0.84 10.79
N GLU A 65 -5.29 0.74 11.35
CA GLU A 65 -6.19 -0.38 11.11
C GLU A 65 -6.71 -0.39 9.67
N GLU A 66 -7.13 0.77 9.15
CA GLU A 66 -7.53 0.93 7.74
C GLU A 66 -6.37 0.59 6.80
N ALA A 67 -5.17 1.15 7.03
CA ALA A 67 -3.99 0.83 6.23
C ALA A 67 -3.66 -0.68 6.24
N ARG A 68 -3.87 -1.37 7.36
CA ARG A 68 -3.70 -2.83 7.45
C ARG A 68 -4.78 -3.62 6.73
N LYS A 69 -6.01 -3.11 6.66
CA LYS A 69 -7.10 -3.76 5.92
C LYS A 69 -6.75 -3.86 4.45
N TYR A 70 -6.27 -2.75 3.86
CA TYR A 70 -5.82 -2.70 2.47
C TYR A 70 -4.51 -3.47 2.23
N ALA A 71 -3.71 -3.73 3.27
CA ALA A 71 -2.47 -4.51 3.16
C ALA A 71 -2.66 -6.04 3.34
N LYS A 72 -3.86 -6.51 3.70
CA LYS A 72 -4.17 -7.94 3.93
C LYS A 72 -4.94 -8.60 2.78
N GLU A 73 -5.32 -7.82 1.77
CA GLU A 73 -5.82 -8.32 0.47
C GLU A 73 -4.65 -8.50 -0.50
#